data_AF-A0A3M2DYN7-F1
#
_entry.id   AF-A0A3M2DYN7-F1
#
_cell.length_a   1.000
_cell.length_b   1.000
_cell.length_c   1.000
_cell.angle_alpha   90.00
_cell.angle_beta   90.00
_cell.angle_gamma   90.00
#
_symmetry.space_group_name_H-M   'P 1'
#
loop_
_entity.id
_entity.type
_entity.pdbx_description
1 polymer ?
#
loop_
_entity_poly.entity_id
_entity_poly.type
_entity_poly.pdbx_seq_one_letter_code
_entity_poly.pdbx_strand_id
1 'polypeptide(L)'
;VETFVLDLDEKSPKVDELGEFIFRYRDEHCIEVDVPKHIGLNRLFALLDGKGVRVISMRNKANRLEELFVRLIQRKTVEASS
;
A
#
# COMPACT_ATOMS: atom_id res chain seq x y z
N VAL A 1 -8.40 0.79 -5.34
CA VAL A 1 -7.34 0.02 -4.65
C VAL A 1 -6.24 0.98 -4.26
N GLU A 2 -5.49 0.68 -3.20
CA GLU A 2 -4.30 1.43 -2.80
C GLU A 2 -3.09 0.51 -2.90
N THR A 3 -2.01 1.00 -3.49
CA THR A 3 -0.80 0.22 -3.66
C THR A 3 0.17 0.53 -2.53
N PHE A 4 0.63 -0.52 -1.85
CA PHE A 4 1.62 -0.42 -0.78
C PHE A 4 2.89 -1.14 -1.20
N VAL A 5 4.02 -0.63 -0.75
CA VAL A 5 5.30 -1.36 -0.81
C VAL A 5 5.61 -1.82 0.61
N LEU A 6 5.83 -3.11 0.76
CA LEU A 6 6.18 -3.77 2.01
C LEU A 6 7.62 -4.27 1.93
N ASP A 7 8.37 -4.02 2.99
CA ASP A 7 9.69 -4.60 3.23
C ASP A 7 9.52 -5.78 4.19
N LEU A 8 10.08 -6.92 3.82
CA LEU A 8 9.90 -8.20 4.51
C LEU A 8 11.19 -8.59 5.22
N ASP A 9 11.05 -9.32 6.33
CA ASP A 9 12.19 -9.94 7.01
C ASP A 9 12.87 -10.97 6.12
N GLU A 10 14.20 -11.07 6.21
CA GLU A 10 15.02 -11.95 5.37
C GLU A 10 14.61 -13.42 5.46
N LYS A 11 14.02 -13.81 6.59
CA LYS A 11 13.54 -15.18 6.85
C LYS A 11 12.09 -15.40 6.39
N SER A 12 11.44 -14.37 5.86
CA SER A 12 10.05 -14.47 5.40
C SER A 12 9.97 -15.38 4.18
N PRO A 13 9.03 -16.34 4.15
CA PRO A 13 8.81 -17.15 2.96
C PRO A 13 8.24 -16.31 1.83
N LYS A 14 8.50 -16.72 0.59
CA LYS A 14 7.81 -16.14 -0.55
C LYS A 14 6.32 -16.48 -0.51
N VAL A 15 5.52 -15.48 -0.83
CA VAL A 15 4.07 -15.55 -1.03
C VAL A 15 3.77 -15.28 -2.49
N ASP A 16 3.30 -16.29 -3.20
CA ASP A 16 2.89 -16.11 -4.59
C ASP A 16 1.49 -15.49 -4.69
N GLU A 17 0.54 -15.94 -3.85
CA GLU A 17 -0.84 -15.47 -3.86
C GLU A 17 -1.48 -15.49 -2.45
N LEU A 18 -2.22 -14.43 -2.11
CA LEU A 18 -2.98 -14.32 -0.87
C LEU A 18 -4.37 -13.72 -1.17
N GLY A 19 -5.33 -14.59 -1.47
CA GLY A 19 -6.73 -14.18 -1.69
C GLY A 19 -6.88 -13.21 -2.86
N GLU A 20 -7.55 -12.07 -2.63
CA GLU A 20 -7.81 -11.03 -3.64
C GLU A 20 -6.69 -9.97 -3.74
N PHE A 21 -5.60 -10.14 -2.99
CA PHE A 21 -4.47 -9.22 -3.01
C PHE A 21 -3.54 -9.55 -4.17
N ILE A 22 -3.19 -8.54 -4.96
CA ILE A 22 -2.26 -8.69 -6.09
C ILE A 22 -0.87 -8.32 -5.62
N PHE A 23 0.04 -9.28 -5.62
CA PHE A 23 1.43 -9.11 -5.22
C PHE A 23 2.35 -8.96 -6.43
N ARG A 24 3.37 -8.11 -6.30
CA ARG A 24 4.44 -7.94 -7.27
C ARG A 24 5.77 -7.86 -6.52
N TYR A 25 6.64 -8.83 -6.73
CA TYR A 25 7.98 -8.78 -6.16
C TYR A 25 8.81 -7.71 -6.85
N ARG A 26 9.39 -6.80 -6.07
CA ARG A 26 10.43 -5.90 -6.55
C ARG A 26 11.80 -6.52 -6.36
N ASP A 27 12.00 -7.15 -5.20
CA ASP A 27 13.24 -7.77 -4.76
C ASP A 27 12.92 -8.96 -3.84
N GLU A 28 13.93 -9.70 -3.38
CA GLU A 28 13.75 -10.90 -2.53
C GLU A 28 13.00 -10.61 -1.22
N HIS A 29 13.13 -9.39 -0.71
CA HIS A 29 12.52 -8.95 0.55
C HIS A 29 11.62 -7.72 0.37
N CYS A 30 11.28 -7.35 -0.87
CA CYS A 30 10.46 -6.17 -1.13
C CYS A 30 9.31 -6.53 -2.07
N ILE A 31 8.08 -6.33 -1.61
CA ILE A 31 6.87 -6.62 -2.37
C ILE A 31 5.99 -5.38 -2.51
N GLU A 32 5.38 -5.23 -3.67
CA GLU A 32 4.25 -4.34 -3.89
C GLU A 32 2.95 -5.13 -3.79
N VAL A 33 1.95 -4.54 -3.14
CA VAL A 33 0.64 -5.16 -2.97
C VAL A 33 -0.46 -4.15 -3.23
N ASP A 34 -1.43 -4.53 -4.07
CA ASP A 34 -2.66 -3.78 -4.27
C ASP A 34 -3.71 -4.22 -3.24
N VAL A 35 -4.14 -3.28 -2.42
CA VAL A 35 -5.09 -3.50 -1.32
C VAL A 35 -6.43 -2.86 -1.70
N PRO A 36 -7.51 -3.64 -1.82
CA PRO A 36 -8.85 -3.09 -1.98
C PRO A 36 -9.27 -2.32 -0.72
N LYS A 37 -9.78 -1.10 -0.91
CA LYS A 37 -10.16 -0.20 0.20
C LYS A 37 -11.19 -0.81 1.17
N HIS A 38 -12.04 -1.71 0.67
CA HIS A 38 -13.08 -2.37 1.45
C HIS A 38 -12.56 -3.54 2.31
N ILE A 39 -11.40 -4.11 1.97
CA ILE A 39 -10.75 -5.17 2.76
C ILE A 39 -9.81 -4.56 3.80
N GLY A 40 -9.04 -3.54 3.39
CA GLY A 40 -8.12 -2.82 4.25
C GLY A 40 -6.83 -3.58 4.58
N LEU A 41 -5.87 -2.86 5.16
CA LEU A 41 -4.53 -3.37 5.48
C LEU A 41 -4.51 -4.42 6.58
N ASN A 42 -5.39 -4.32 7.58
CA ASN A 42 -5.38 -5.24 8.72
C ASN A 42 -5.58 -6.70 8.29
N ARG A 43 -6.44 -6.94 7.28
CA ARG A 43 -6.67 -8.29 6.74
C ARG A 43 -5.47 -8.81 5.98
N LEU A 44 -4.78 -7.95 5.22
CA LEU A 44 -3.54 -8.30 4.56
C LEU A 44 -2.48 -8.73 5.58
N PHE A 45 -2.27 -7.94 6.64
CA PHE A 45 -1.29 -8.28 7.70
C PHE A 45 -1.62 -9.59 8.40
N ALA A 46 -2.89 -9.85 8.73
CA ALA A 46 -3.31 -11.10 9.35
C ALA A 46 -3.01 -12.33 8.46
N LEU A 47 -3.17 -12.18 7.14
CA LEU A 47 -2.86 -13.25 6.19
C LEU A 47 -1.35 -13.47 6.03
N LEU A 48 -0.57 -12.39 5.98
CA LEU A 48 0.90 -12.46 5.93
C LEU A 48 1.46 -13.12 7.20
N ASP A 49 0.97 -12.71 8.38
CA ASP A 49 1.34 -13.30 9.67
C ASP A 49 1.03 -14.81 9.72
N GLY A 50 -0.17 -15.22 9.28
CA GLY A 50 -0.55 -16.63 9.20
C GLY A 50 0.30 -17.47 8.23
N LYS A 51 1.03 -16.83 7.30
CA LYS A 51 2.02 -17.45 6.42
C LYS A 51 3.45 -17.37 6.95
N GLY A 52 3.66 -16.80 8.13
CA GLY A 52 4.99 -16.58 8.71
C GLY A 52 5.76 -15.44 8.05
N VAL A 53 5.09 -14.58 7.30
CA VAL A 53 5.71 -13.46 6.57
C VAL A 53 5.71 -12.26 7.50
N ARG A 54 6.91 -11.78 7.84
CA ARG A 54 7.07 -10.66 8.76
C ARG A 54 7.37 -9.40 7.97
N VAL A 55 6.47 -8.43 8.07
CA VAL A 55 6.66 -7.11 7.46
C VAL A 55 7.46 -6.23 8.43
N ILE A 56 8.62 -5.77 8.00
CA ILE A 56 9.48 -4.84 8.77
C ILE A 56 8.98 -3.41 8.63
N SER A 57 8.61 -3.04 7.40
CA SER A 57 8.29 -1.66 7.05
C SER A 57 7.24 -1.62 5.95
N MET A 58 6.40 -0.59 5.98
CA MET A 58 5.40 -0.34 4.95
C MET A 58 5.49 1.12 4.52
N ARG A 59 5.43 1.34 3.21
CA ARG A 59 5.22 2.66 2.61
C ARG A 59 4.03 2.62 1.68
N ASN A 60 3.15 3.62 1.78
CA ASN A 60 2.14 3.84 0.76
C ASN A 60 2.86 4.32 -0.51
N LYS A 61 2.48 3.82 -1.69
CA LYS A 61 2.93 4.39 -2.96
C LYS A 61 2.13 5.68 -3.25
N ALA A 62 2.14 6.58 -2.29
CA ALA A 62 1.52 7.89 -2.40
C ALA A 62 2.51 8.82 -3.11
N ASN A 63 2.19 9.21 -4.35
CA ASN A 63 2.77 10.40 -4.93
C ASN A 63 2.27 11.60 -4.12
N ARG A 64 3.05 12.00 -3.11
CA ARG A 64 2.78 13.15 -2.24
C ARG A 64 2.58 14.45 -3.04
N LEU A 65 3.17 14.52 -4.23
CA LEU A 65 3.03 15.63 -5.17
C LEU A 65 1.59 15.80 -5.69
N GLU A 66 0.88 14.71 -6.00
CA GLU A 66 -0.47 14.75 -6.54
C GLU A 66 -1.51 15.11 -5.46
N GLU A 67 -1.34 14.62 -4.23
CA GLU A 67 -2.19 15.00 -3.10
C GLU A 67 -2.04 16.49 -2.74
N LEU A 68 -0.81 17.03 -2.79
CA LEU A 68 -0.56 18.47 -2.62
C LEU A 68 -1.20 19.29 -3.74
N PHE A 69 -1.15 18.81 -4.98
CA PHE A 69 -1.74 19.48 -6.14
C PHE A 69 -3.26 19.59 -6.03
N VAL A 70 -3.95 18.52 -5.65
CA VAL A 70 -5.42 18.54 -5.42
C VAL A 70 -5.81 19.50 -4.29
N ARG A 71 -5.04 19.52 -3.18
CA ARG A 71 -5.28 20.46 -2.07
C ARG A 71 -5.06 21.93 -2.46
N LEU A 72 -4.11 22.21 -3.34
CA LEU A 72 -3.84 23.56 -3.86
C LEU A 72 -4.94 24.06 -4.80
N ILE A 73 -5.45 23.20 -5.68
CA ILE A 73 -6.54 23.53 -6.63
C ILE A 73 -7.85 23.80 -5.86
N GLN A 74 -8.16 23.02 -4.82
CA GLN A 74 -9.38 23.20 -4.03
C GLN A 74 -9.47 24.55 -3.30
N ARG A 75 -8.34 25.18 -2.95
CA ARG A 75 -8.35 26.50 -2.29
C ARG A 75 -8.75 27.63 -3.24
N LYS A 76 -8.39 27.57 -4.53
CA LYS A 76 -8.69 28.64 -5.49
C LYS A 76 -10.17 28.74 -5.89
N THR A 77 -10.94 27.67 -5.75
CA THR A 77 -12.36 27.67 -6.18
C THR A 77 -13.30 28.33 -5.14
N VAL A 78 -12.88 28.45 -3.88
CA VAL A 78 -13.72 29.05 -2.82
C VAL A 78 -13.68 30.58 -2.83
N GLU A 79 -12.64 31.20 -3.40
CA GLU A 79 -12.47 32.66 -3.44
C GLU A 79 -13.13 33.35 -4.65
N ALA A 80 -13.59 32.58 -5.65
CA ALA A 80 -14.18 33.11 -6.88
C ALA A 80 -15.72 33.13 -6.88
N SER A 81 -16.36 32.84 -5.75
CA SER A 81 -17.82 32.82 -5.60
C SER A 81 -18.31 33.59 -4.38
N SER A 82 -17.52 34.57 -3.91
CA SER A 82 -17.91 35.54 -2.87
C SER A 82 -17.82 36.96 -3.43
#